data_AF-A0A1M6GLJ9-F1
#
_entry.id   AF-A0A1M6GLJ9-F1
#
_cell.length_a   1.000
_cell.length_b   1.000
_cell.length_c   1.000
_cell.angle_alpha   90.00
_cell.angle_beta   90.00
_cell.angle_gamma   90.00
#
_symmetry.space_group_name_H-M   'P 1'
#
loop_
_entity.id
_entity.type
_entity.pdbx_description
1 polymer ?
#
loop_
_entity_poly.entity_id
_entity_poly.type
_entity_poly.pdbx_seq_one_letter_code
_entity_poly.pdbx_strand_id
1 'polypeptide(L)'
;MGMAAFLLGAAGLATGLLYVVIPPADSAGIDFEVQAQPVWRVVVALAQTLAGCLLPALTGYWARRRWAGYVLLGLGLSLGLGIVGLVQLGIL
;
A
#
# COMPACT_ATOMS: atom_id res chain seq x y z
N MET A 1 14.00 7.10 -10.49
CA MET A 1 12.71 7.75 -10.15
C MET A 1 11.60 6.75 -9.89
N GLY A 2 11.17 5.93 -10.85
CA GLY A 2 10.15 4.88 -10.58
C GLY A 2 10.54 3.90 -9.47
N MET A 3 11.81 3.50 -9.42
CA MET A 3 12.34 2.65 -8.35
C MET A 3 12.35 3.33 -6.97
N ALA A 4 12.54 4.66 -6.91
CA ALA A 4 12.46 5.41 -5.66
C ALA A 4 11.00 5.48 -5.17
N ALA A 5 10.04 5.73 -6.07
CA ALA A 5 8.61 5.65 -5.75
C ALA A 5 8.21 4.26 -5.26
N PHE A 6 8.72 3.20 -5.90
CA PHE A 6 8.49 1.83 -5.44
C PHE A 6 9.04 1.59 -4.02
N LEU A 7 10.30 1.97 -3.76
CA LEU A 7 10.90 1.79 -2.43
C LEU A 7 10.13 2.57 -1.35
N LEU A 8 9.65 3.77 -1.66
CA LEU A 8 8.86 4.58 -0.74
C LEU A 8 7.48 3.95 -0.46
N GLY A 9 6.85 3.37 -1.48
CA GLY A 9 5.54 2.71 -1.35
C GLY A 9 5.60 1.24 -0.91
N ALA A 10 6.80 0.65 -0.80
CA ALA A 10 6.98 -0.79 -0.62
C ALA A 10 6.36 -1.30 0.69
N ALA A 11 6.48 -0.54 1.78
CA ALA A 11 5.88 -0.91 3.07
C ALA A 11 4.35 -0.97 2.97
N GLY A 12 3.73 0.02 2.31
CA GLY A 12 2.28 0.06 2.09
C GLY A 12 1.78 -1.00 1.10
N LEU A 13 2.57 -1.35 0.09
CA LEU A 13 2.26 -2.46 -0.80
C LEU A 13 2.33 -3.81 -0.06
N ALA A 14 3.36 -4.00 0.76
CA ALA A 14 3.54 -5.21 1.56
C ALA A 14 2.39 -5.38 2.57
N THR A 15 1.98 -4.32 3.26
CA THR A 15 0.83 -4.38 4.17
C THR A 15 -0.47 -4.72 3.46
N GLY A 16 -0.75 -4.04 2.36
CA GLY A 16 -1.95 -4.33 1.57
C GLY A 16 -1.97 -5.78 1.10
N LEU A 17 -0.83 -6.31 0.62
CA LEU A 17 -0.72 -7.70 0.17
C LEU A 17 -0.93 -8.68 1.32
N LEU A 18 -0.29 -8.46 2.47
CA LEU A 18 -0.47 -9.31 3.65
C LEU A 18 -1.94 -9.37 4.06
N TYR A 19 -2.64 -8.24 4.04
CA TYR A 19 -4.05 -8.16 4.40
C TYR A 19 -5.00 -8.82 3.39
N VAL A 20 -4.62 -8.86 2.11
CA VAL A 20 -5.41 -9.52 1.05
C VAL A 20 -5.14 -11.02 0.98
N VAL A 21 -3.90 -11.45 1.24
CA VAL A 21 -3.48 -12.86 1.13
C VAL A 21 -3.76 -13.65 2.40
N ILE A 22 -3.62 -13.05 3.59
CA ILE A 22 -3.85 -13.75 4.86
C ILE A 22 -5.35 -13.73 5.15
N PRO A 23 -6.02 -14.90 5.16
CA PRO A 23 -7.44 -14.95 5.47
C PRO A 23 -7.70 -14.47 6.90
N PRO A 24 -8.85 -13.81 7.16
CA PRO A 24 -9.22 -13.38 8.51
C PRO A 24 -9.32 -14.60 9.45
N ALA A 25 -8.95 -14.39 10.71
CA ALA A 25 -8.93 -15.44 11.74
C ALA A 25 -10.29 -16.14 11.93
N ASP A 26 -11.37 -15.44 11.60
CA ASP A 26 -12.76 -15.89 11.60
C ASP A 26 -12.96 -17.13 10.71
N SER A 27 -12.10 -17.32 9.69
CA SER A 27 -12.15 -18.45 8.74
C SER A 27 -11.05 -19.50 8.97
N ALA A 28 -10.22 -19.32 10.01
CA ALA A 28 -9.05 -20.17 10.28
C ALA A 28 -9.35 -21.40 11.16
N GLY A 29 -10.63 -21.64 11.51
CA GLY A 29 -11.04 -22.81 12.30
C GLY A 29 -10.54 -22.82 13.74
N ILE A 30 -10.18 -21.64 14.28
CA ILE A 30 -9.72 -21.44 15.64
C ILE A 30 -10.90 -20.89 16.47
N ASP A 31 -11.19 -21.51 17.62
CA ASP A 31 -12.34 -21.20 18.50
C ASP A 31 -12.27 -19.84 19.22
N PHE A 32 -11.40 -18.92 18.77
CA PHE A 32 -11.35 -17.57 19.29
C PHE A 32 -12.37 -16.71 18.55
N GLU A 33 -13.32 -16.13 19.29
CA GLU A 33 -14.25 -15.12 18.78
C GLU A 33 -13.47 -13.84 18.45
N VAL A 34 -12.81 -13.84 17.29
CA VAL A 34 -12.12 -12.67 16.76
C VAL A 34 -13.19 -11.72 16.24
N GLN A 35 -13.18 -10.48 16.71
CA GLN A 35 -14.09 -9.44 16.21
C GLN A 35 -14.01 -9.39 14.68
N ALA A 36 -15.16 -9.58 14.03
CA ALA A 36 -15.28 -9.54 12.59
C ALA A 36 -14.56 -8.30 12.04
N GLN A 37 -13.60 -8.52 11.15
CA GLN A 37 -12.83 -7.41 10.62
C GLN A 37 -13.75 -6.48 9.82
N PRO A 38 -13.68 -5.16 10.05
CA PRO A 38 -14.58 -4.25 9.36
C PRO A 38 -14.21 -4.15 7.87
N VAL A 39 -15.22 -4.27 7.00
CA VAL A 39 -15.09 -4.35 5.53
C VAL A 39 -14.25 -3.22 4.94
N TRP A 40 -14.28 -2.02 5.55
CA TRP A 40 -13.48 -0.88 5.08
C TRP A 40 -11.97 -1.16 5.10
N ARG A 41 -11.48 -2.04 5.99
CA ARG A 41 -10.05 -2.40 6.03
C ARG A 41 -9.62 -3.21 4.81
N VAL A 42 -10.48 -4.10 4.31
CA VAL A 42 -10.24 -4.86 3.08
C VAL A 42 -10.15 -3.91 1.87
N VAL A 43 -11.06 -2.93 1.81
CA VAL A 43 -11.05 -1.91 0.76
C VAL A 43 -9.76 -1.08 0.80
N VAL A 44 -9.31 -0.68 1.99
CA VAL A 44 -8.06 0.07 2.17
C VAL A 44 -6.84 -0.76 1.74
N ALA A 45 -6.81 -2.05 2.08
CA ALA A 45 -5.72 -2.95 1.67
C ALA A 45 -5.64 -3.13 0.14
N LEU A 46 -6.78 -3.30 -0.53
CA LEU A 46 -6.87 -3.34 -1.99
C LEU A 46 -6.42 -2.02 -2.62
N ALA A 47 -6.83 -0.88 -2.05
CA ALA A 47 -6.39 0.42 -2.52
C ALA A 47 -4.86 0.60 -2.38
N GLN A 48 -4.29 0.17 -1.26
CA GLN A 48 -2.84 0.22 -1.02
C GLN A 48 -2.04 -0.64 -2.00
N THR A 49 -2.48 -1.88 -2.24
CA THR A 49 -1.81 -2.78 -3.21
C THR A 49 -1.84 -2.21 -4.62
N LEU A 50 -3.01 -1.74 -5.08
CA LEU A 50 -3.14 -1.11 -6.40
C LEU A 50 -2.27 0.13 -6.52
N ALA A 51 -2.29 1.01 -5.52
CA ALA A 51 -1.52 2.24 -5.56
C ALA A 51 0.00 1.99 -5.45
N GLY A 52 0.44 1.00 -4.67
CA GLY A 52 1.84 0.57 -4.61
C GLY A 52 2.38 0.04 -5.95
N CYS A 53 1.51 -0.55 -6.78
CA CYS A 53 1.85 -0.99 -8.14
C CYS A 53 1.78 0.16 -9.18
N LEU A 54 0.76 1.01 -9.09
CA LEU A 54 0.49 2.05 -10.08
C LEU A 54 1.40 3.27 -9.93
N LEU A 55 1.71 3.70 -8.70
CA LEU A 55 2.53 4.88 -8.45
C LEU A 55 3.93 4.77 -9.07
N PRO A 56 4.69 3.68 -8.93
CA PRO A 56 5.99 3.52 -9.58
C PRO A 56 5.92 3.64 -11.12
N ALA A 57 4.89 3.04 -11.72
CA ALA A 57 4.67 3.04 -13.16
C ALA A 57 4.35 4.46 -13.67
N LEU A 58 3.42 5.16 -13.00
CA LEU A 58 3.06 6.54 -13.32
C LEU A 58 4.22 7.51 -13.09
N THR A 59 4.93 7.37 -11.97
CA THR A 59 6.09 8.22 -11.65
C THR A 59 7.22 8.01 -12.67
N GLY A 60 7.43 6.77 -13.13
CA GLY A 60 8.36 6.46 -14.21
C GLY A 60 7.93 7.06 -15.56
N TYR A 61 6.64 6.99 -15.88
CA TYR A 61 6.08 7.56 -17.10
C TYR A 61 6.19 9.09 -17.14
N TRP A 62 5.83 9.78 -16.05
CA TRP A 62 5.92 11.23 -15.95
C TRP A 62 7.37 11.73 -15.96
N ALA A 63 8.30 10.97 -15.37
CA ALA A 63 9.72 11.28 -15.42
C ALA A 63 10.25 11.29 -16.85
N ARG A 64 9.79 10.35 -17.70
CA ARG A 64 10.17 10.33 -19.14
C ARG A 64 9.65 11.54 -19.91
N ARG A 65 8.49 12.07 -19.55
CA ARG A 65 7.90 13.23 -20.24
C ARG A 65 8.44 14.58 -19.77
N ARG A 66 9.31 14.63 -18.75
CA ARG A 66 9.83 15.85 -18.07
C ARG A 66 8.78 16.65 -17.26
N TRP A 67 7.75 15.98 -16.72
CA TRP A 67 6.70 16.64 -15.94
C TRP A 67 7.10 16.63 -14.46
N ALA A 68 8.06 17.49 -14.08
CA ALA A 68 8.71 17.46 -12.76
C ALA A 68 7.71 17.55 -11.57
N GLY A 69 6.65 18.35 -11.69
CA GLY A 69 5.62 18.47 -10.65
C GLY A 69 4.86 17.16 -10.40
N TYR A 70 4.54 16.41 -11.46
CA TYR A 70 3.86 15.12 -11.34
C TYR A 70 4.79 14.02 -10.79
N VAL A 71 6.09 14.09 -11.09
CA VAL A 71 7.08 13.19 -10.49
C VAL A 71 7.18 13.40 -8.97
N LEU A 72 7.21 14.65 -8.52
CA LEU A 72 7.21 14.99 -7.09
C LEU A 72 5.92 14.53 -6.41
N LEU A 73 4.78 14.72 -7.07
CA LEU A 73 3.49 14.25 -6.57
C LEU A 73 3.44 12.72 -6.45
N GLY A 74 3.96 11.99 -7.44
CA GLY A 74 4.08 10.53 -7.40
C GLY A 74 4.99 10.02 -6.28
N LEU A 75 6.12 10.70 -6.03
CA LEU A 75 7.02 10.38 -4.91
C LEU A 75 6.36 10.68 -3.56
N GLY A 76 5.70 11.82 -3.42
CA GLY A 76 4.98 12.20 -2.20
C GLY A 76 3.85 11.24 -1.85
N LEU A 77 3.06 10.82 -2.84
CA LEU A 77 2.01 9.81 -2.66
C LEU A 77 2.59 8.46 -2.26
N SER A 78 3.71 8.05 -2.85
CA SER A 78 4.37 6.78 -2.51
C SER A 78 4.88 6.79 -1.08
N LEU A 79 5.43 7.93 -0.63
CA LEU A 79 5.92 8.12 0.74
C LEU A 79 4.78 8.08 1.76
N GLY A 80 3.66 8.74 1.46
CA GLY A 80 2.44 8.64 2.28
C GLY A 80 1.94 7.20 2.36
N LEU A 81 1.98 6.45 1.26
CA LEU A 81 1.58 5.04 1.23
C LEU A 81 2.48 4.17 2.12
N GLY A 82 3.78 4.40 2.08
CA GLY A 82 4.75 3.77 2.97
C GLY A 82 4.46 4.04 4.45
N ILE A 83 4.23 5.31 4.82
CA ILE A 83 3.91 5.71 6.20
C ILE A 83 2.65 5.00 6.69
N VAL A 84 1.58 5.00 5.89
CA VAL A 84 0.32 4.34 6.27
C VAL A 84 0.54 2.84 6.48
N GLY A 85 1.36 2.19 5.63
CA GLY A 85 1.74 0.79 5.82
C GLY A 85 2.51 0.55 7.13
N LEU A 86 3.50 1.39 7.44
CA LEU A 86 4.27 1.26 8.68
C LEU A 86 3.40 1.44 9.94
N VAL A 87 2.46 2.39 9.92
CA VAL A 87 1.47 2.58 10.99
C VAL A 87 0.57 1.36 11.13
N GLN A 88 0.12 0.76 10.01
CA GLN A 88 -0.71 -0.44 10.05
C GLN A 88 0.04 -1.67 10.58
N LEU A 89 1.37 -1.75 10.40
CA LEU A 89 2.21 -2.78 10.99
C LEU A 89 2.55 -2.51 12.46
N GLY A 90 2.18 -1.36 13.01
CA GLY A 90 2.53 -0.95 14.38
C GLY A 90 4.02 -0.65 14.56
N ILE A 91 4.74 -0.34 13.48
CA ILE A 91 6.17 0.01 13.51
C ILE A 91 6.34 1.51 13.84
N LEU A 92 5.32 2.31 13.55
CA LEU A 92 5.25 3.77 13.69
C LEU A 92 4.04 4.14 14.55
#